data_AF-A0A165WHQ2-F1
#
_entry.id   AF-A0A165WHQ2-F1
#
_cell.length_a   1.000
_cell.length_b   1.000
_cell.length_c   1.000
_cell.angle_alpha   90.00
_cell.angle_beta   90.00
_cell.angle_gamma   90.00
#
_symmetry.space_group_name_H-M   'P 1'
#
loop_
_entity.id
_entity.type
_entity.pdbx_description
1 polymer ?
#
loop_
_entity_poly.entity_id
_entity_poly.type
_entity_poly.pdbx_seq_one_letter_code
_entity_poly.pdbx_strand_id
1 'polypeptide(L)'
;LQGQEDIESLEKSIKEYSSQLRKHDTRILVCPLYAALPMSHQTQVFALTPPDTRKCILATNIAETAITIPGIRHVIDSGKYKEKMYSTTFKSAMEALITKSISKASAMQRAGRAGREGPGTCFRLYTEEGFRSLRESSTPEIQRSNLASSILQLKYLNQDPETVDWMDSPGRDALEAALITLFAIQAIDRTRALTPLGRLMASFPVEPSLARAILASREQNCSNEVVDIVAVLSTTSTIFFDPSEAREDASEARRKFRHPTGDHIMFLNLFRAYEEVLGSLGRHGAIDWCRKHYINERALAEAVRIRDQIRSSCERLNINWKTSSRLEPEPILKSFLAGSPQNAAQLHPDFDYRQLIGSSVVKIHPSSTLIDKKVPVIMYNELIITSKIYARCVSSITRQFITELPLYSQTPSRTT
;
A
#
# COMPACT_ATOMS: atom_id res chain seq x y z
N LEU A 1 -6.52 -4.87 -18.56
CA LEU A 1 -6.62 -5.99 -17.59
C LEU A 1 -6.68 -5.42 -16.18
N GLN A 2 -7.11 -6.22 -15.20
CA GLN A 2 -7.52 -5.73 -13.90
C GLN A 2 -6.36 -5.74 -12.88
N GLY A 3 -5.46 -6.71 -12.94
CA GLY A 3 -4.27 -6.74 -12.09
C GLY A 3 -3.21 -7.74 -12.56
N GLN A 4 -2.20 -7.95 -11.71
CA GLN A 4 -1.05 -8.81 -11.97
C GLN A 4 -1.46 -10.25 -12.30
N GLU A 5 -2.30 -10.89 -11.48
CA GLU A 5 -2.73 -12.28 -11.68
C GLU A 5 -3.40 -12.49 -13.04
N ASP A 6 -4.28 -11.56 -13.44
CA ASP A 6 -4.96 -11.60 -14.74
C ASP A 6 -3.97 -11.46 -15.91
N ILE A 7 -2.95 -10.61 -15.73
CA ILE A 7 -1.90 -10.38 -16.74
C ILE A 7 -1.00 -11.61 -16.86
N GLU A 8 -0.50 -12.15 -15.76
CA GLU A 8 0.39 -13.33 -15.76
C GLU A 8 -0.34 -14.57 -16.30
N SER A 9 -1.60 -14.77 -15.92
CA SER A 9 -2.41 -15.88 -16.44
C SER A 9 -2.61 -15.76 -17.95
N LEU A 10 -2.96 -14.57 -18.46
CA LEU A 10 -3.13 -14.37 -19.89
C LEU A 10 -1.81 -14.44 -20.66
N GLU A 11 -0.71 -13.97 -20.08
CA GLU A 11 0.63 -14.10 -20.66
C GLU A 11 0.98 -15.58 -20.91
N LYS A 12 0.73 -16.45 -19.92
CA LYS A 12 0.93 -17.90 -20.05
C LYS A 12 0.09 -18.47 -21.19
N SER A 13 -1.21 -18.18 -21.21
CA SER A 13 -2.09 -18.65 -22.28
C SER A 13 -1.65 -18.15 -23.66
N ILE A 14 -1.27 -16.88 -23.81
CA ILE A 14 -0.80 -16.35 -25.09
C ILE A 14 0.48 -17.07 -25.53
N LYS A 15 1.43 -17.31 -24.61
CA LYS A 15 2.66 -18.05 -24.93
C LYS A 15 2.36 -19.47 -25.37
N GLU A 16 1.50 -20.18 -24.66
CA GLU A 16 1.06 -21.54 -25.00
C GLU A 16 0.41 -21.59 -26.40
N TYR A 17 -0.58 -20.75 -26.67
CA TYR A 17 -1.24 -20.72 -27.98
C TYR A 17 -0.30 -20.24 -29.10
N SER A 18 0.58 -19.28 -28.81
CA SER A 18 1.55 -18.80 -29.79
C SER A 18 2.55 -19.89 -30.21
N SER A 19 2.88 -20.83 -29.33
CA SER A 19 3.76 -21.96 -29.64
C SER A 19 3.15 -22.95 -30.63
N GLN A 20 1.81 -22.95 -30.75
CA GLN A 20 1.04 -23.81 -31.64
C GLN A 20 0.80 -23.19 -33.03
N LEU A 21 1.15 -21.90 -33.20
CA LEU A 21 1.11 -21.23 -34.50
C LEU A 21 2.13 -21.86 -35.46
N ARG A 22 1.84 -21.83 -36.76
CA ARG A 22 2.70 -22.43 -37.79
C ARG A 22 4.00 -21.65 -37.89
N LYS A 23 5.10 -22.30 -38.31
CA LYS A 23 6.43 -21.68 -38.44
C LYS A 23 6.50 -20.43 -39.36
N HIS A 24 5.52 -20.22 -40.22
CA HIS A 24 5.42 -19.05 -41.10
C HIS A 24 4.58 -17.90 -40.50
N ASP A 25 4.01 -18.09 -39.31
CA ASP A 25 3.20 -17.07 -38.65
C ASP A 25 4.09 -16.04 -37.93
N THR A 26 3.61 -14.79 -37.86
CA THR A 26 4.27 -13.70 -37.13
C THR A 26 4.50 -14.09 -35.68
N ARG A 27 5.75 -13.95 -35.18
CA ARG A 27 6.07 -14.24 -33.78
C ARG A 27 5.34 -13.28 -32.84
N ILE A 28 5.00 -13.73 -31.64
CA ILE A 28 4.33 -12.88 -30.64
C ILE A 28 5.32 -12.57 -29.52
N LEU A 29 5.56 -11.28 -29.28
CA LEU A 29 6.32 -10.80 -28.12
C LEU A 29 5.34 -10.26 -27.09
N VAL A 30 5.18 -10.95 -25.96
CA VAL A 30 4.30 -10.51 -24.87
C VAL A 30 5.09 -9.64 -23.90
N CYS A 31 4.55 -8.48 -23.55
CA CYS A 31 5.14 -7.57 -22.58
C CYS A 31 4.12 -7.19 -21.49
N PRO A 32 4.26 -7.69 -20.25
CA PRO A 32 3.38 -7.29 -19.15
C PRO A 32 3.67 -5.86 -18.68
N LEU A 33 2.64 -5.18 -18.17
CA LEU A 33 2.76 -3.82 -17.65
C LEU A 33 1.76 -3.52 -16.51
N TYR A 34 2.27 -3.51 -15.28
CA TYR A 34 1.50 -3.20 -14.07
C TYR A 34 2.41 -2.56 -13.00
N ALA A 35 1.82 -1.91 -11.98
CA ALA A 35 2.54 -1.06 -11.04
C ALA A 35 3.67 -1.78 -10.28
N ALA A 36 3.42 -3.02 -9.84
CA ALA A 36 4.39 -3.80 -9.06
C ALA A 36 5.53 -4.42 -9.91
N LEU A 37 5.48 -4.29 -11.23
CA LEU A 37 6.49 -4.86 -12.13
C LEU A 37 7.82 -4.10 -11.97
N PRO A 38 8.99 -4.78 -11.90
CA PRO A 38 10.28 -4.09 -11.86
C PRO A 38 10.44 -3.16 -13.07
N MET A 39 11.03 -1.98 -12.88
CA MET A 39 11.15 -1.00 -13.96
C MET A 39 11.93 -1.52 -15.17
N SER A 40 12.96 -2.35 -14.96
CA SER A 40 13.70 -2.97 -16.08
C SER A 40 12.79 -3.76 -17.01
N HIS A 41 11.70 -4.33 -16.48
CA HIS A 41 10.66 -5.01 -17.26
C HIS A 41 9.64 -4.00 -17.80
N GLN A 42 9.22 -3.01 -17.01
CA GLN A 42 8.31 -1.95 -17.50
C GLN A 42 8.88 -1.22 -18.72
N THR A 43 10.21 -0.99 -18.78
CA THR A 43 10.85 -0.31 -19.91
C THR A 43 10.81 -1.10 -21.21
N GLN A 44 10.62 -2.42 -21.16
CA GLN A 44 10.60 -3.28 -22.35
C GLN A 44 9.44 -2.94 -23.29
N VAL A 45 8.34 -2.37 -22.77
CA VAL A 45 7.20 -1.98 -23.61
C VAL A 45 7.56 -0.87 -24.61
N PHE A 46 8.57 -0.06 -24.31
CA PHE A 46 9.04 1.03 -25.17
C PHE A 46 10.07 0.58 -26.21
N ALA A 47 10.62 -0.63 -26.09
CA ALA A 47 11.56 -1.15 -27.08
C ALA A 47 10.88 -1.31 -28.45
N LEU A 48 11.66 -1.11 -29.52
CA LEU A 48 11.22 -1.34 -30.88
C LEU A 48 10.82 -2.80 -31.06
N THR A 49 9.75 -3.03 -31.82
CA THR A 49 9.28 -4.38 -32.11
C THR A 49 10.27 -5.03 -33.08
N PRO A 50 10.81 -6.24 -32.77
CA PRO A 50 11.68 -6.95 -33.69
C PRO A 50 11.00 -7.26 -35.04
N PRO A 51 11.77 -7.46 -36.13
CA PRO A 51 11.21 -7.90 -37.41
C PRO A 51 10.39 -9.19 -37.29
N ASP A 52 9.35 -9.30 -38.12
CA ASP A 52 8.42 -10.45 -38.19
C ASP A 52 7.79 -10.81 -36.84
N THR A 53 7.59 -9.81 -35.98
CA THR A 53 7.06 -9.97 -34.63
C THR A 53 5.93 -8.97 -34.39
N ARG A 54 4.87 -9.43 -33.70
CA ARG A 54 3.82 -8.58 -33.15
C ARG A 54 4.03 -8.46 -31.64
N LYS A 55 4.22 -7.23 -31.17
CA LYS A 55 4.30 -6.92 -29.74
C LYS A 55 2.88 -6.83 -29.15
N CYS A 56 2.61 -7.62 -28.12
CA CYS A 56 1.35 -7.65 -27.38
C CYS A 56 1.61 -7.15 -25.96
N ILE A 57 1.05 -5.99 -25.61
CA ILE A 57 1.25 -5.38 -24.30
C ILE A 57 0.04 -5.70 -23.42
N LEU A 58 0.27 -6.38 -22.30
CA LEU A 58 -0.76 -6.74 -21.34
C LEU A 58 -0.71 -5.75 -20.17
N ALA A 59 -1.61 -4.77 -20.17
CA ALA A 59 -1.53 -3.65 -19.25
C ALA A 59 -2.76 -3.49 -18.32
N THR A 60 -2.51 -2.90 -17.15
CA THR A 60 -3.56 -2.27 -16.32
C THR A 60 -3.91 -0.88 -16.86
N ASN A 61 -4.69 -0.11 -16.10
CA ASN A 61 -5.01 1.29 -16.41
C ASN A 61 -3.78 2.22 -16.47
N ILE A 62 -2.57 1.75 -16.17
CA ILE A 62 -1.32 2.52 -16.40
C ILE A 62 -1.18 2.94 -17.87
N ALA A 63 -1.57 2.08 -18.81
CA ALA A 63 -1.52 2.39 -20.24
C ALA A 63 -2.62 3.39 -20.69
N GLU A 64 -3.61 3.68 -19.84
CA GLU A 64 -4.78 4.50 -20.18
C GLU A 64 -4.49 5.99 -20.22
N THR A 65 -3.64 6.50 -19.31
CA THR A 65 -3.31 7.93 -19.17
C THR A 65 -1.81 8.18 -19.18
N ALA A 66 -1.06 7.48 -18.35
CA ALA A 66 0.28 7.90 -17.89
C ALA A 66 1.43 7.74 -18.91
N ILE A 67 1.29 6.95 -19.97
CA ILE A 67 2.42 6.59 -20.85
C ILE A 67 2.04 6.56 -22.32
N THR A 68 2.97 6.92 -23.20
CA THR A 68 2.80 6.77 -24.65
C THR A 68 3.70 5.64 -25.13
N ILE A 69 3.09 4.53 -25.55
CA ILE A 69 3.83 3.40 -26.11
C ILE A 69 3.70 3.48 -27.63
N PRO A 70 4.81 3.55 -28.38
CA PRO A 70 4.77 3.67 -29.83
C PRO A 70 4.31 2.37 -30.50
N GLY A 71 3.72 2.49 -31.69
CA GLY A 71 3.30 1.37 -32.52
C GLY A 71 1.99 0.68 -32.12
N ILE A 72 1.20 1.25 -31.21
CA ILE A 72 -0.12 0.70 -30.87
C ILE A 72 -1.11 0.99 -32.01
N ARG A 73 -1.55 -0.07 -32.69
CA ARG A 73 -2.61 -0.02 -33.72
C ARG A 73 -3.92 -0.70 -33.29
N HIS A 74 -3.85 -1.60 -32.34
CA HIS A 74 -4.99 -2.38 -31.88
C HIS A 74 -5.08 -2.34 -30.36
N VAL A 75 -6.30 -2.12 -29.85
CA VAL A 75 -6.61 -2.16 -28.41
C VAL A 75 -7.69 -3.20 -28.19
N ILE A 76 -7.51 -4.05 -27.17
CA ILE A 76 -8.54 -4.97 -26.68
C ILE A 76 -8.95 -4.47 -25.29
N ASP A 77 -10.19 -4.01 -25.17
CA ASP A 77 -10.72 -3.43 -23.94
C ASP A 77 -11.72 -4.37 -23.26
N SER A 78 -11.33 -4.88 -22.08
CA SER A 78 -12.18 -5.74 -21.26
C SER A 78 -13.27 -4.98 -20.50
N GLY A 79 -13.26 -3.65 -20.52
CA GLY A 79 -14.29 -2.83 -19.86
C GLY A 79 -14.18 -2.78 -18.33
N LYS A 80 -13.10 -3.32 -17.75
CA LYS A 80 -12.91 -3.42 -16.29
C LYS A 80 -11.55 -2.88 -15.83
N TYR A 81 -11.47 -2.55 -14.55
CA TYR A 81 -10.24 -2.16 -13.84
C TYR A 81 -10.38 -2.45 -12.34
N LYS A 82 -9.25 -2.55 -11.62
CA LYS A 82 -9.24 -2.55 -10.14
C LYS A 82 -9.04 -1.13 -9.63
N GLU A 83 -9.81 -0.76 -8.63
CA GLU A 83 -9.78 0.55 -8.00
C GLU A 83 -9.63 0.40 -6.49
N LYS A 84 -8.75 1.21 -5.90
CA LYS A 84 -8.67 1.36 -4.45
C LYS A 84 -9.87 2.18 -3.99
N MET A 85 -10.66 1.62 -3.09
CA MET A 85 -11.81 2.26 -2.47
C MET A 85 -11.68 2.23 -0.96
N TYR A 86 -12.00 3.36 -0.34
CA TYR A 86 -12.17 3.45 1.09
C TYR A 86 -13.63 3.14 1.44
N SER A 87 -13.84 2.07 2.20
CA SER A 87 -15.14 1.65 2.69
C SER A 87 -15.31 2.06 4.14
N THR A 88 -16.37 2.80 4.43
CA THR A 88 -16.78 3.21 5.77
C THR A 88 -17.92 2.35 6.33
N THR A 89 -18.48 1.44 5.50
CA THR A 89 -19.72 0.71 5.78
C THR A 89 -19.58 -0.34 6.89
N PHE A 90 -18.39 -0.88 7.14
CA PHE A 90 -18.17 -2.01 8.04
C PHE A 90 -17.84 -1.62 9.50
N LYS A 91 -18.23 -0.41 9.96
CA LYS A 91 -17.88 0.16 11.29
C LYS A 91 -16.37 0.31 11.57
N SER A 92 -15.52 -0.18 10.67
CA SER A 92 -14.09 0.03 10.61
C SER A 92 -13.82 0.51 9.20
N ALA A 93 -13.20 1.67 9.10
CA ALA A 93 -12.89 2.27 7.82
C ALA A 93 -11.67 1.55 7.21
N MET A 94 -11.83 0.97 6.02
CA MET A 94 -10.84 0.07 5.42
C MET A 94 -10.64 0.35 3.94
N GLU A 95 -9.44 0.08 3.46
CA GLU A 95 -9.13 0.14 2.04
C GLU A 95 -9.40 -1.23 1.40
N ALA A 96 -10.13 -1.22 0.29
CA ALA A 96 -10.48 -2.38 -0.49
C ALA A 96 -10.05 -2.18 -1.94
N LEU A 97 -9.50 -3.21 -2.57
CA LEU A 97 -9.20 -3.20 -4.00
C LEU A 97 -10.31 -3.91 -4.74
N ILE A 98 -11.20 -3.16 -5.37
CA ILE A 98 -12.43 -3.69 -5.96
C ILE A 98 -12.38 -3.60 -7.48
N THR A 99 -12.75 -4.69 -8.15
CA THR A 99 -12.91 -4.70 -9.60
C THR A 99 -14.21 -4.01 -9.99
N LYS A 100 -14.14 -3.00 -10.84
CA LYS A 100 -15.28 -2.23 -11.35
C LYS A 100 -15.27 -2.14 -12.87
N SER A 101 -16.44 -1.82 -13.42
CA SER A 101 -16.58 -1.39 -14.81
C SER A 101 -16.00 0.01 -15.01
N ILE A 102 -15.34 0.23 -16.14
CA ILE A 102 -14.78 1.54 -16.52
C ILE A 102 -15.88 2.59 -16.79
N SER A 103 -15.51 3.86 -16.85
CA SER A 103 -16.39 4.92 -17.37
C SER A 103 -16.34 4.98 -18.90
N LYS A 104 -17.29 5.67 -19.52
CA LYS A 104 -17.25 6.01 -20.95
C LYS A 104 -16.01 6.83 -21.29
N ALA A 105 -15.65 7.80 -20.44
CA ALA A 105 -14.42 8.57 -20.60
C ALA A 105 -13.18 7.66 -20.66
N SER A 106 -13.05 6.70 -19.74
CA SER A 106 -11.96 5.71 -19.76
C SER A 106 -11.99 4.83 -21.00
N ALA A 107 -13.15 4.34 -21.41
CA ALA A 107 -13.31 3.54 -22.63
C ALA A 107 -12.88 4.30 -23.89
N MET A 108 -13.18 5.61 -23.94
CA MET A 108 -12.75 6.50 -25.03
C MET A 108 -11.24 6.75 -24.99
N GLN A 109 -10.66 6.98 -23.82
CA GLN A 109 -9.21 7.12 -23.67
C GLN A 109 -8.45 5.86 -24.11
N ARG A 110 -8.95 4.67 -23.73
CA ARG A 110 -8.39 3.38 -24.17
C ARG A 110 -8.46 3.22 -25.68
N ALA A 111 -9.62 3.48 -26.28
CA ALA A 111 -9.78 3.43 -27.74
C ALA A 111 -8.83 4.42 -28.45
N GLY A 112 -8.67 5.62 -27.90
CA GLY A 112 -7.76 6.65 -28.42
C GLY A 112 -6.29 6.21 -28.46
N ARG A 113 -5.87 5.19 -27.68
CA ARG A 113 -4.50 4.65 -27.73
C ARG A 113 -4.16 4.01 -29.08
N ALA A 114 -5.13 3.42 -29.75
CA ALA A 114 -4.96 2.84 -31.09
C ALA A 114 -4.80 3.89 -32.20
N GLY A 115 -5.27 5.12 -31.95
CA GLY A 115 -5.34 6.19 -32.97
C GLY A 115 -4.15 7.16 -32.98
N ARG A 116 -3.13 6.93 -32.16
CA ARG A 116 -2.06 7.94 -31.91
C ARG A 116 -1.11 8.14 -33.08
N GLU A 117 -0.79 7.07 -33.79
CA GLU A 117 0.16 7.08 -34.92
C GLU A 117 -0.57 6.84 -36.26
N GLY A 118 -1.89 7.05 -36.29
CA GLY A 118 -2.75 6.87 -37.45
C GLY A 118 -3.90 5.89 -37.22
N PRO A 119 -4.57 5.41 -38.29
CA PRO A 119 -5.76 4.56 -38.17
C PRO A 119 -5.50 3.31 -37.34
N GLY A 120 -6.40 3.03 -36.40
CA GLY A 120 -6.32 1.88 -35.50
C GLY A 120 -7.70 1.35 -35.14
N THR A 121 -7.73 0.22 -34.45
CA THR A 121 -8.97 -0.50 -34.11
C THR A 121 -9.04 -0.78 -32.61
N CYS A 122 -10.22 -0.56 -32.01
CA CYS A 122 -10.49 -0.92 -30.63
C CYS A 122 -11.56 -2.01 -30.56
N PHE A 123 -11.20 -3.17 -30.04
CA PHE A 123 -12.10 -4.29 -29.80
C PHE A 123 -12.61 -4.23 -28.36
N ARG A 124 -13.88 -3.90 -28.18
CA ARG A 124 -14.53 -3.89 -26.85
C ARG A 124 -15.14 -5.27 -26.59
N LEU A 125 -14.79 -5.88 -25.47
CA LEU A 125 -15.31 -7.20 -25.08
C LEU A 125 -16.66 -7.11 -24.35
N TYR A 126 -17.46 -6.11 -24.69
CA TYR A 126 -18.77 -5.81 -24.12
C TYR A 126 -19.68 -5.26 -25.20
N THR A 127 -20.99 -5.46 -25.05
CA THR A 127 -21.99 -5.04 -26.03
C THR A 127 -22.07 -3.52 -26.12
N GLU A 128 -22.63 -3.02 -27.23
CA GLU A 128 -22.90 -1.59 -27.37
C GLU A 128 -23.87 -1.09 -26.29
N GLU A 129 -24.88 -1.88 -25.92
CA GLU A 129 -25.75 -1.60 -24.78
C GLU A 129 -24.95 -1.51 -23.46
N GLY A 130 -24.02 -2.44 -23.25
CA GLY A 130 -23.11 -2.41 -22.11
C GLY A 130 -22.22 -1.17 -22.07
N PHE A 131 -21.81 -0.63 -23.23
CA PHE A 131 -21.10 0.65 -23.31
C PHE A 131 -22.02 1.83 -22.96
N ARG A 132 -23.25 1.83 -23.48
CA ARG A 132 -24.22 2.92 -23.27
C ARG A 132 -24.64 3.03 -21.80
N SER A 133 -24.65 1.92 -21.06
CA SER A 133 -24.97 1.87 -19.63
C SER A 133 -23.81 2.24 -18.69
N LEU A 134 -22.59 2.43 -19.21
CA LEU A 134 -21.47 2.90 -18.39
C LEU A 134 -21.71 4.34 -17.92
N ARG A 135 -21.20 4.66 -16.73
CA ARG A 135 -21.14 6.05 -16.23
C ARG A 135 -20.27 6.91 -17.15
N GLU A 136 -20.60 8.19 -17.28
CA GLU A 136 -19.84 9.14 -18.12
C GLU A 136 -18.38 9.29 -17.65
N SER A 137 -18.19 9.60 -16.36
CA SER A 137 -16.89 9.83 -15.73
C SER A 137 -16.65 8.91 -14.53
N SER A 138 -15.39 8.77 -14.12
CA SER A 138 -15.03 8.04 -12.91
C SER A 138 -15.35 8.83 -11.66
N THR A 139 -15.72 8.15 -10.56
CA THR A 139 -15.87 8.78 -9.24
C THR A 139 -14.56 9.48 -8.85
N PRO A 140 -14.61 10.77 -8.44
CA PRO A 140 -13.45 11.53 -7.97
C PRO A 140 -12.70 10.83 -6.84
N GLU A 141 -11.38 11.07 -6.74
CA GLU A 141 -10.54 10.44 -5.73
C GLU A 141 -10.93 10.83 -4.29
N ILE A 142 -11.31 12.09 -4.07
CA ILE A 142 -11.74 12.61 -2.76
C ILE A 142 -12.98 11.89 -2.19
N GLN A 143 -13.80 11.26 -3.04
CA GLN A 143 -14.99 10.52 -2.61
C GLN A 143 -14.72 9.05 -2.30
N ARG A 144 -13.48 8.59 -2.48
CA ARG A 144 -13.13 7.16 -2.44
C ARG A 144 -11.80 6.85 -1.78
N SER A 145 -11.08 7.86 -1.26
CA SER A 145 -9.81 7.72 -0.56
C SER A 145 -9.98 7.92 0.95
N ASN A 146 -8.97 7.48 1.72
CA ASN A 146 -8.86 7.84 3.13
C ASN A 146 -8.47 9.33 3.23
N LEU A 147 -9.26 10.10 3.97
CA LEU A 147 -9.10 11.56 4.05
C LEU A 147 -8.23 12.01 5.23
N ALA A 148 -7.80 11.11 6.14
CA ALA A 148 -7.11 11.50 7.38
C ALA A 148 -5.93 12.48 7.16
N SER A 149 -5.05 12.19 6.20
CA SER A 149 -3.92 13.07 5.86
C SER A 149 -4.38 14.42 5.31
N SER A 150 -5.34 14.43 4.37
CA SER A 150 -5.88 15.66 3.77
C SER A 150 -6.59 16.55 4.80
N ILE A 151 -7.38 15.95 5.69
CA ILE A 151 -8.08 16.66 6.76
C ILE A 151 -7.12 17.23 7.79
N LEU A 152 -6.06 16.49 8.14
CA LEU A 152 -5.02 17.02 9.04
C LEU A 152 -4.34 18.25 8.44
N GLN A 153 -3.99 18.21 7.15
CA GLN A 153 -3.37 19.34 6.45
C GLN A 153 -4.31 20.55 6.34
N LEU A 154 -5.60 20.33 6.04
CA LEU A 154 -6.59 21.42 6.05
C LEU A 154 -6.70 22.09 7.43
N LYS A 155 -6.81 21.28 8.49
CA LYS A 155 -6.85 21.82 9.86
C LYS A 155 -5.55 22.53 10.24
N TYR A 156 -4.39 22.06 9.76
CA TYR A 156 -3.11 22.75 9.93
C TYR A 156 -3.09 24.14 9.27
N LEU A 157 -3.78 24.29 8.13
CA LEU A 157 -4.00 25.56 7.43
C LEU A 157 -5.16 26.39 8.03
N ASN A 158 -5.70 26.00 9.19
CA ASN A 158 -6.85 26.61 9.86
C ASN A 158 -8.12 26.66 8.97
N GLN A 159 -8.29 25.68 8.09
CA GLN A 159 -9.51 25.50 7.30
C GLN A 159 -10.42 24.46 7.96
N ASP A 160 -11.73 24.69 7.92
CA ASP A 160 -12.72 23.70 8.34
C ASP A 160 -13.16 22.86 7.14
N PRO A 161 -12.93 21.53 7.14
CA PRO A 161 -13.38 20.66 6.05
C PRO A 161 -14.87 20.77 5.70
N GLU A 162 -15.71 21.15 6.67
CA GLU A 162 -17.16 21.31 6.46
C GLU A 162 -17.51 22.61 5.73
N THR A 163 -16.64 23.62 5.73
CA THR A 163 -16.89 24.93 5.11
C THR A 163 -16.10 25.16 3.83
N VAL A 164 -15.17 24.26 3.47
CA VAL A 164 -14.40 24.35 2.22
C VAL A 164 -15.32 24.22 1.02
N ASP A 165 -15.11 25.08 0.02
CA ASP A 165 -15.79 25.01 -1.27
C ASP A 165 -15.13 23.93 -2.15
N TRP A 166 -15.66 22.72 -2.10
CA TRP A 166 -15.14 21.57 -2.82
C TRP A 166 -15.68 21.53 -4.25
N MET A 167 -14.81 21.29 -5.24
CA MET A 167 -15.25 20.96 -6.61
C MET A 167 -16.14 19.71 -6.62
N ASP A 168 -15.68 18.66 -5.93
CA ASP A 168 -16.44 17.46 -5.62
C ASP A 168 -16.32 17.21 -4.11
N SER A 169 -17.43 17.30 -3.37
CA SER A 169 -17.38 17.13 -1.92
C SER A 169 -17.07 15.69 -1.51
N PRO A 170 -16.27 15.48 -0.44
CA PRO A 170 -16.10 14.14 0.15
C PRO A 170 -17.43 13.61 0.71
N GLY A 171 -17.56 12.29 0.77
CA GLY A 171 -18.69 11.66 1.46
C GLY A 171 -18.66 11.97 2.97
N ARG A 172 -19.83 12.25 3.57
CA ARG A 172 -19.93 12.58 5.00
C ARG A 172 -19.31 11.49 5.89
N ASP A 173 -19.60 10.24 5.60
CA ASP A 173 -19.06 9.09 6.36
C ASP A 173 -17.52 9.02 6.27
N ALA A 174 -16.94 9.37 5.11
CA ALA A 174 -15.48 9.36 4.93
C ALA A 174 -14.81 10.50 5.71
N LEU A 175 -15.45 11.67 5.74
CA LEU A 175 -15.01 12.81 6.55
C LEU A 175 -15.08 12.47 8.05
N GLU A 176 -16.19 11.89 8.50
CA GLU A 176 -16.37 11.49 9.90
C GLU A 176 -15.35 10.41 10.30
N ALA A 177 -15.15 9.39 9.46
CA ALA A 177 -14.13 8.37 9.69
C ALA A 177 -12.73 8.97 9.83
N ALA A 178 -12.36 9.93 8.96
CA ALA A 178 -11.08 10.63 9.06
C ALA A 178 -10.95 11.42 10.37
N LEU A 179 -12.00 12.13 10.80
CA LEU A 179 -12.00 12.85 12.08
C LEU A 179 -11.87 11.89 13.27
N ILE A 180 -12.56 10.74 13.24
CA ILE A 180 -12.44 9.70 14.28
C ILE A 180 -11.01 9.16 14.35
N THR A 181 -10.38 8.88 13.20
CA THR A 181 -8.97 8.44 13.16
C THR A 181 -8.04 9.51 13.73
N LEU A 182 -8.20 10.77 13.33
CA LEU A 182 -7.39 11.89 13.84
C LEU A 182 -7.57 12.11 15.35
N PHE A 183 -8.79 11.93 15.86
CA PHE A 183 -9.06 12.00 17.29
C PHE A 183 -8.40 10.85 18.05
N ALA A 184 -8.48 9.62 17.50
CA ALA A 184 -7.89 8.44 18.12
C ALA A 184 -6.36 8.54 18.29
N ILE A 185 -5.68 9.17 17.33
CA ILE A 185 -4.23 9.44 17.40
C ILE A 185 -3.90 10.77 18.12
N GLN A 186 -4.91 11.44 18.69
CA GLN A 186 -4.80 12.71 19.44
C GLN A 186 -4.31 13.90 18.59
N ALA A 187 -4.51 13.85 17.27
CA ALA A 187 -4.20 14.97 16.37
C ALA A 187 -5.22 16.11 16.50
N ILE A 188 -6.46 15.77 16.85
CA ILE A 188 -7.52 16.72 17.16
C ILE A 188 -8.11 16.42 18.55
N ASP A 189 -8.70 17.44 19.17
CA ASP A 189 -9.41 17.30 20.44
C ASP A 189 -10.91 17.00 20.27
N ARG A 190 -11.65 16.95 21.39
CA ARG A 190 -13.11 16.71 21.40
C ARG A 190 -13.92 17.81 20.72
N THR A 191 -13.36 19.02 20.59
CA THR A 191 -13.96 20.14 19.85
C THR A 191 -13.59 20.14 18.37
N ARG A 192 -12.88 19.10 17.90
CA ARG A 192 -12.32 18.96 16.55
C ARG A 192 -11.26 20.01 16.21
N ALA A 193 -10.70 20.69 17.21
CA ALA A 193 -9.60 21.62 17.04
C ALA A 193 -8.26 20.87 16.95
N LEU A 194 -7.32 21.42 16.17
CA LEU A 194 -5.98 20.85 16.01
C LEU A 194 -5.19 20.96 17.31
N THR A 195 -4.68 19.85 17.83
CA THR A 195 -3.84 19.84 19.05
C THR A 195 -2.39 20.24 18.73
N PRO A 196 -1.57 20.63 19.72
CA PRO A 196 -0.14 20.81 19.53
C PRO A 196 0.54 19.55 18.95
N LEU A 197 0.09 18.37 19.38
CA LEU A 197 0.58 17.09 18.85
C LEU A 197 0.18 16.91 17.38
N GLY A 198 -1.06 17.23 17.01
CA GLY A 198 -1.52 17.22 15.61
C GLY A 198 -0.75 18.19 14.73
N ARG A 199 -0.38 19.35 15.25
CA ARG A 199 0.48 20.32 14.56
C ARG A 199 1.88 19.75 14.28
N LEU A 200 2.46 19.03 15.23
CA LEU A 200 3.72 18.32 15.03
C LEU A 200 3.57 17.19 13.99
N MET A 201 2.49 16.40 14.05
CA MET A 201 2.23 15.34 13.07
C MET A 201 2.14 15.89 11.65
N ALA A 202 1.41 17.00 11.44
CA ALA A 202 1.24 17.65 10.15
C ALA A 202 2.56 18.17 9.53
N SER A 203 3.61 18.30 10.35
CA SER A 203 4.94 18.78 9.92
C SER A 203 5.81 17.67 9.31
N PHE A 204 5.38 16.40 9.38
CA PHE A 204 6.08 15.27 8.77
C PHE A 204 5.50 14.92 7.39
N PRO A 205 6.33 14.46 6.43
CA PRO A 205 5.90 14.08 5.08
C PRO A 205 5.41 12.62 5.01
N VAL A 206 4.67 12.15 6.01
CA VAL A 206 4.14 10.77 6.08
C VAL A 206 2.70 10.77 6.59
N GLU A 207 2.02 9.63 6.50
CA GLU A 207 0.66 9.46 7.02
C GLU A 207 0.56 9.82 8.52
N PRO A 208 -0.56 10.41 8.99
CA PRO A 208 -0.70 10.86 10.38
C PRO A 208 -0.41 9.79 11.44
N SER A 209 -0.80 8.53 11.18
CA SER A 209 -0.53 7.40 12.08
C SER A 209 0.96 7.11 12.23
N LEU A 210 1.72 7.16 11.14
CA LEU A 210 3.17 6.96 11.14
C LEU A 210 3.89 8.16 11.77
N ALA A 211 3.43 9.38 11.51
CA ALA A 211 3.93 10.58 12.17
C ALA A 211 3.72 10.51 13.70
N ARG A 212 2.55 10.02 14.14
CA ARG A 212 2.28 9.80 15.55
C ARG A 212 3.21 8.77 16.18
N ALA A 213 3.56 7.70 15.45
CA ALA A 213 4.51 6.69 15.92
C ALA A 213 5.92 7.28 16.13
N ILE A 214 6.40 8.12 15.20
CA ILE A 214 7.67 8.86 15.36
C ILE A 214 7.64 9.78 16.59
N LEU A 215 6.52 10.45 16.85
CA LEU A 215 6.40 11.31 18.02
C LEU A 215 6.36 10.48 19.33
N ALA A 216 5.72 9.31 19.31
CA ALA A 216 5.66 8.40 20.46
C ALA A 216 7.02 7.76 20.78
N SER A 217 7.86 7.51 19.77
CA SER A 217 9.16 6.87 19.95
C SER A 217 10.15 7.70 20.78
N ARG A 218 9.89 8.99 20.94
CA ARG A 218 10.64 9.87 21.84
C ARG A 218 10.49 9.42 23.30
N GLU A 219 9.28 9.10 23.73
CA GLU A 219 8.99 8.67 25.11
C GLU A 219 9.53 7.26 25.38
N GLN A 220 9.61 6.44 24.33
CA GLN A 220 10.06 5.05 24.37
C GLN A 220 11.57 4.89 24.11
N ASN A 221 12.29 5.98 23.83
CA ASN A 221 13.72 5.98 23.49
C ASN A 221 14.11 5.06 22.31
N CYS A 222 13.24 4.92 21.30
CA CYS A 222 13.43 4.03 20.14
C CYS A 222 13.27 4.73 18.79
N SER A 223 13.59 6.04 18.75
CA SER A 223 13.31 6.86 17.58
C SER A 223 14.11 6.46 16.35
N ASN A 224 15.32 5.91 16.53
CA ASN A 224 16.14 5.45 15.42
C ASN A 224 15.46 4.30 14.68
N GLU A 225 15.02 3.28 15.42
CA GLU A 225 14.34 2.11 14.87
C GLU A 225 12.98 2.47 14.25
N VAL A 226 12.20 3.31 14.92
CA VAL A 226 10.87 3.70 14.43
C VAL A 226 10.97 4.50 13.15
N VAL A 227 11.93 5.43 13.03
CA VAL A 227 12.17 6.19 11.81
C VAL A 227 12.56 5.27 10.63
N ASP A 228 13.42 4.27 10.87
CA ASP A 228 13.78 3.29 9.85
C ASP A 228 12.55 2.50 9.38
N ILE A 229 11.73 1.97 10.30
CA ILE A 229 10.53 1.19 9.95
C ILE A 229 9.50 2.07 9.23
N VAL A 230 9.26 3.31 9.70
CA VAL A 230 8.33 4.23 9.05
C VAL A 230 8.77 4.55 7.62
N ALA A 231 10.08 4.72 7.38
CA ALA A 231 10.59 4.97 6.05
C ALA A 231 10.31 3.80 5.10
N VAL A 232 10.45 2.57 5.59
CA VAL A 232 10.14 1.34 4.86
C VAL A 232 8.64 1.22 4.56
N LEU A 233 7.78 1.47 5.54
CA LEU A 233 6.32 1.43 5.39
C LEU A 233 5.76 2.54 4.49
N SER A 234 6.49 3.64 4.33
CA SER A 234 6.08 4.78 3.50
C SER A 234 6.49 4.65 2.03
N THR A 235 7.11 3.53 1.64
CA THR A 235 7.51 3.30 0.24
C THR A 235 6.31 3.10 -0.68
N THR A 236 6.36 3.66 -1.89
CA THR A 236 5.27 3.53 -2.86
C THR A 236 5.20 2.15 -3.52
N SER A 237 6.34 1.47 -3.61
CA SER A 237 6.48 0.16 -4.26
C SER A 237 6.54 -0.97 -3.23
N THR A 238 5.98 -2.13 -3.58
CA THR A 238 6.12 -3.32 -2.75
C THR A 238 7.59 -3.73 -2.62
N ILE A 239 8.02 -3.94 -1.39
CA ILE A 239 9.41 -4.30 -1.07
C ILE A 239 9.72 -5.72 -1.49
N PHE A 240 8.80 -6.66 -1.21
CA PHE A 240 8.96 -8.06 -1.59
C PHE A 240 8.36 -8.29 -2.97
N PHE A 241 9.08 -9.03 -3.80
CA PHE A 241 8.61 -9.54 -5.07
C PHE A 241 8.48 -11.05 -4.97
N ASP A 242 7.29 -11.58 -5.19
CA ASP A 242 6.99 -13.01 -5.08
C ASP A 242 6.56 -13.56 -6.45
N PRO A 243 7.52 -13.91 -7.32
CA PRO A 243 7.20 -14.54 -8.59
C PRO A 243 6.56 -15.91 -8.33
N SER A 244 5.45 -16.17 -9.01
CA SER A 244 4.62 -17.38 -8.82
C SER A 244 5.41 -18.69 -8.87
N GLU A 245 6.47 -18.75 -9.70
CA GLU A 245 7.30 -19.96 -9.90
C GLU A 245 8.41 -20.14 -8.87
N ALA A 246 8.85 -19.07 -8.18
CA ALA A 246 9.96 -19.12 -7.22
C ALA A 246 9.54 -18.64 -5.82
N ARG A 247 8.28 -18.88 -5.46
CA ARG A 247 7.69 -18.41 -4.20
C ARG A 247 8.33 -19.05 -2.96
N GLU A 248 8.67 -20.34 -3.05
CA GLU A 248 9.35 -21.07 -1.97
C GLU A 248 10.78 -20.56 -1.76
N ASP A 249 11.55 -20.43 -2.85
CA ASP A 249 12.90 -19.85 -2.82
C ASP A 249 12.90 -18.43 -2.25
N ALA A 250 11.92 -17.61 -2.65
CA ALA A 250 11.76 -16.25 -2.13
C ALA A 250 11.46 -16.24 -0.62
N SER A 251 10.62 -17.17 -0.16
CA SER A 251 10.33 -17.32 1.27
C SER A 251 11.56 -17.74 2.07
N GLU A 252 12.34 -18.70 1.56
CA GLU A 252 13.54 -19.20 2.23
C GLU A 252 14.66 -18.15 2.26
N ALA A 253 14.91 -17.46 1.15
CA ALA A 253 15.91 -16.39 1.08
C ALA A 253 15.64 -15.28 2.10
N ARG A 254 14.36 -15.00 2.39
CA ARG A 254 13.95 -13.97 3.35
C ARG A 254 13.77 -14.47 4.78
N ARG A 255 13.92 -15.79 5.03
CA ARG A 255 13.74 -16.40 6.36
C ARG A 255 14.63 -15.74 7.41
N LYS A 256 15.86 -15.38 7.05
CA LYS A 256 16.84 -14.75 7.94
C LYS A 256 16.44 -13.36 8.48
N PHE A 257 15.52 -12.66 7.80
CA PHE A 257 15.04 -11.35 8.27
C PHE A 257 13.86 -11.48 9.22
N ARG A 258 13.21 -12.64 9.27
CA ARG A 258 12.00 -12.84 10.07
C ARG A 258 12.32 -12.67 11.55
N HIS A 259 11.43 -11.98 12.24
CA HIS A 259 11.50 -11.83 13.69
C HIS A 259 10.31 -12.53 14.36
N PRO A 260 10.49 -13.22 15.50
CA PRO A 260 9.40 -13.88 16.22
C PRO A 260 8.26 -12.96 16.64
N THR A 261 8.56 -11.68 16.92
CA THR A 261 7.56 -10.67 17.32
C THR A 261 6.74 -10.14 16.15
N GLY A 262 7.18 -10.32 14.91
CA GLY A 262 6.39 -9.98 13.71
C GLY A 262 7.07 -9.05 12.70
N ASP A 263 6.25 -8.50 11.82
CA ASP A 263 6.67 -7.87 10.57
C ASP A 263 7.40 -6.54 10.76
N HIS A 264 7.03 -5.71 11.76
CA HIS A 264 7.69 -4.42 11.99
C HIS A 264 9.20 -4.59 12.25
N ILE A 265 9.55 -5.59 13.07
CA ILE A 265 10.96 -5.89 13.37
C ILE A 265 11.64 -6.60 12.19
N MET A 266 10.89 -7.39 11.42
CA MET A 266 11.41 -7.96 10.17
C MET A 266 11.80 -6.88 9.16
N PHE A 267 10.99 -5.84 9.01
CA PHE A 267 11.32 -4.68 8.17
C PHE A 267 12.53 -3.92 8.67
N LEU A 268 12.69 -3.75 9.99
CA LEU A 268 13.89 -3.15 10.58
C LEU A 268 15.15 -3.97 10.24
N ASN A 269 15.11 -5.29 10.46
CA ASN A 269 16.22 -6.19 10.18
C ASN A 269 16.61 -6.17 8.70
N LEU A 270 15.61 -6.20 7.82
CA LEU A 270 15.79 -6.11 6.38
C LEU A 270 16.49 -4.82 5.97
N PHE A 271 16.00 -3.68 6.47
CA PHE A 271 16.49 -2.37 6.10
C PHE A 271 17.93 -2.16 6.57
N ARG A 272 18.25 -2.53 7.82
CA ARG A 272 19.62 -2.47 8.35
C ARG A 272 20.59 -3.37 7.59
N ALA A 273 20.16 -4.59 7.23
CA ALA A 273 20.97 -5.49 6.41
C ALA A 273 21.25 -4.91 5.01
N TYR A 274 20.27 -4.25 4.40
CA TYR A 274 20.46 -3.56 3.13
C TYR A 274 21.46 -2.41 3.24
N GLU A 275 21.40 -1.61 4.30
CA GLU A 275 22.34 -0.51 4.51
C GLU A 275 23.77 -0.98 4.72
N GLU A 276 23.97 -2.06 5.47
CA GLU A 276 25.27 -2.67 5.66
C GLU A 276 25.87 -3.14 4.32
N VAL A 277 25.06 -3.79 3.48
CA VAL A 277 25.47 -4.21 2.14
C VAL A 277 25.76 -3.02 1.24
N LEU A 278 24.94 -1.97 1.30
CA LEU A 278 25.12 -0.75 0.53
C LEU A 278 26.43 -0.04 0.91
N GLY A 279 26.75 0.01 2.21
CA GLY A 279 27.99 0.61 2.70
C GLY A 279 29.25 -0.22 2.38
N SER A 280 29.14 -1.55 2.39
CA SER A 280 30.29 -2.45 2.21
C SER A 280 30.58 -2.79 0.74
N LEU A 281 29.56 -3.11 -0.06
CA LEU A 281 29.68 -3.56 -1.45
C LEU A 281 29.28 -2.49 -2.47
N GLY A 282 28.82 -1.33 -1.99
CA GLY A 282 28.30 -0.26 -2.83
C GLY A 282 26.98 -0.61 -3.51
N ARG A 283 26.53 0.30 -4.38
CA ARG A 283 25.22 0.19 -5.04
C ARG A 283 25.06 -1.07 -5.90
N HIS A 284 26.10 -1.45 -6.64
CA HIS A 284 26.03 -2.64 -7.51
C HIS A 284 25.88 -3.92 -6.66
N GLY A 285 26.67 -4.07 -5.59
CA GLY A 285 26.53 -5.19 -4.68
C GLY A 285 25.17 -5.23 -3.97
N ALA A 286 24.62 -4.06 -3.60
CA ALA A 286 23.29 -3.96 -3.03
C ALA A 286 22.18 -4.40 -3.99
N ILE A 287 22.26 -4.03 -5.28
CA ILE A 287 21.33 -4.48 -6.32
C ILE A 287 21.37 -6.00 -6.47
N ASP A 288 22.57 -6.59 -6.53
CA ASP A 288 22.73 -8.04 -6.66
C ASP A 288 22.26 -8.78 -5.41
N TRP A 289 22.50 -8.21 -4.22
CA TRP A 289 22.00 -8.75 -2.97
C TRP A 289 20.47 -8.70 -2.92
N CYS A 290 19.85 -7.58 -3.26
CA CYS A 290 18.39 -7.46 -3.32
C CYS A 290 17.79 -8.48 -4.30
N ARG A 291 18.41 -8.69 -5.47
CA ARG A 291 17.98 -9.69 -6.45
C ARG A 291 18.00 -11.11 -5.87
N LYS A 292 19.10 -11.50 -5.20
CA LYS A 292 19.24 -12.82 -4.56
C LYS A 292 18.21 -13.08 -3.45
N HIS A 293 17.68 -12.02 -2.83
CA HIS A 293 16.73 -12.11 -1.73
C HIS A 293 15.30 -11.75 -2.13
N TYR A 294 15.01 -11.59 -3.43
CA TYR A 294 13.68 -11.25 -3.94
C TYR A 294 13.12 -9.96 -3.34
N ILE A 295 14.00 -8.95 -3.25
CA ILE A 295 13.71 -7.61 -2.74
C ILE A 295 13.81 -6.58 -3.86
N ASN A 296 12.89 -5.63 -3.87
CA ASN A 296 12.91 -4.47 -4.75
C ASN A 296 13.89 -3.42 -4.22
N GLU A 297 15.10 -3.37 -4.80
CA GLU A 297 16.15 -2.41 -4.41
C GLU A 297 15.67 -0.95 -4.50
N ARG A 298 14.82 -0.62 -5.48
CA ARG A 298 14.32 0.75 -5.65
C ARG A 298 13.44 1.19 -4.50
N ALA A 299 12.61 0.27 -3.98
CA ALA A 299 11.80 0.53 -2.80
C ALA A 299 12.68 0.80 -1.57
N LEU A 300 13.78 0.04 -1.40
CA LEU A 300 14.71 0.31 -0.30
C LEU A 300 15.52 1.61 -0.50
N ALA A 301 15.93 1.92 -1.72
CA ALA A 301 16.58 3.19 -2.03
C ALA A 301 15.63 4.39 -1.85
N GLU A 302 14.33 4.21 -2.11
CA GLU A 302 13.29 5.17 -1.74
C GLU A 302 13.15 5.30 -0.23
N ALA A 303 13.13 4.19 0.53
CA ALA A 303 13.11 4.21 1.98
C ALA A 303 14.30 4.98 2.57
N VAL A 304 15.51 4.81 2.05
CA VAL A 304 16.68 5.60 2.48
C VAL A 304 16.43 7.11 2.33
N ARG A 305 15.87 7.54 1.20
CA ARG A 305 15.55 8.95 0.95
C ARG A 305 14.45 9.47 1.87
N ILE A 306 13.37 8.70 2.06
CA ILE A 306 12.27 9.04 2.96
C ILE A 306 12.80 9.18 4.40
N ARG A 307 13.65 8.26 4.83
CA ARG A 307 14.27 8.29 6.15
C ARG A 307 15.06 9.58 6.38
N ASP A 308 15.86 9.99 5.41
CA ASP A 308 16.67 11.21 5.55
C ASP A 308 15.77 12.46 5.63
N GLN A 309 14.65 12.48 4.91
CA GLN A 309 13.63 13.53 5.05
C GLN A 309 12.95 13.53 6.43
N ILE A 310 12.65 12.34 6.97
CA ILE A 310 12.09 12.20 8.33
C ILE A 310 13.11 12.69 9.37
N ARG A 311 14.39 12.31 9.25
CA ARG A 311 15.47 12.75 10.16
C ARG A 311 15.63 14.27 10.13
N SER A 312 15.63 14.88 8.94
CA SER A 312 15.65 16.35 8.81
C SER A 312 14.43 17.00 9.47
N SER A 313 13.25 16.40 9.34
CA SER A 313 12.04 16.85 10.03
C SER A 313 12.17 16.75 11.55
N CYS A 314 12.72 15.64 12.06
CA CYS A 314 13.01 15.46 13.48
C CYS A 314 13.99 16.54 14.00
N GLU A 315 15.06 16.83 13.27
CA GLU A 315 16.03 17.87 13.63
C GLU A 315 15.38 19.25 13.74
N ARG A 316 14.58 19.64 12.73
CA ARG A 316 13.82 20.89 12.72
C ARG A 316 12.86 21.01 13.91
N LEU A 317 12.29 19.89 14.35
CA LEU A 317 11.34 19.81 15.46
C LEU A 317 12.02 19.54 16.82
N ASN A 318 13.36 19.53 16.89
CA ASN A 318 14.13 19.22 18.09
C ASN A 318 13.81 17.84 18.70
N ILE A 319 13.54 16.84 17.85
CA ILE A 319 13.31 15.44 18.24
C ILE A 319 14.63 14.66 18.07
N ASN A 320 15.11 14.05 19.14
CA ASN A 320 16.31 13.23 19.10
C ASN A 320 16.04 11.86 18.44
N TRP A 321 16.17 11.83 17.12
CA TRP A 321 16.00 10.62 16.30
C TRP A 321 17.10 9.57 16.51
N LYS A 322 18.19 9.88 17.22
CA LYS A 322 19.33 8.97 17.44
C LYS A 322 19.16 8.04 18.64
N THR A 323 18.09 8.22 19.42
CA THR A 323 17.75 7.31 20.54
C THR A 323 17.45 5.91 20.02
N SER A 324 17.96 4.89 20.70
CA SER A 324 17.79 3.48 20.31
C SER A 324 17.39 2.64 21.52
N SER A 325 16.41 1.75 21.30
CA SER A 325 16.03 0.73 22.29
C SER A 325 16.98 -0.46 22.33
N ARG A 326 18.16 -0.36 21.67
CA ARG A 326 19.11 -1.48 21.51
C ARG A 326 18.45 -2.71 20.89
N LEU A 327 17.57 -2.48 19.91
CA LEU A 327 16.78 -3.52 19.23
C LEU A 327 15.71 -4.23 20.06
N GLU A 328 15.40 -3.74 21.27
CA GLU A 328 14.26 -4.27 22.02
C GLU A 328 12.94 -3.97 21.28
N PRO A 329 12.13 -5.01 20.96
CA PRO A 329 10.91 -4.84 20.18
C PRO A 329 9.81 -4.05 20.89
N GLU A 330 9.69 -4.17 22.21
CA GLU A 330 8.55 -3.63 22.95
C GLU A 330 8.41 -2.10 22.84
N PRO A 331 9.46 -1.29 23.08
CA PRO A 331 9.41 0.17 22.87
C PRO A 331 8.98 0.57 21.45
N ILE A 332 9.45 -0.17 20.45
CA ILE A 332 9.16 0.07 19.02
C ILE A 332 7.67 -0.17 18.77
N LEU A 333 7.16 -1.33 19.19
CA LEU A 333 5.77 -1.72 18.98
C LEU A 333 4.79 -0.86 19.78
N LYS A 334 5.14 -0.42 21.00
CA LYS A 334 4.37 0.59 21.73
C LYS A 334 4.22 1.89 20.94
N SER A 335 5.29 2.32 20.28
CA SER A 335 5.28 3.55 19.47
C SER A 335 4.36 3.42 18.26
N PHE A 336 4.41 2.30 17.53
CA PHE A 336 3.49 2.03 16.43
C PHE A 336 2.04 1.87 16.89
N LEU A 337 1.82 1.23 18.03
CA LEU A 337 0.48 1.08 18.59
C LEU A 337 -0.12 2.42 18.99
N ALA A 338 0.68 3.37 19.50
CA ALA A 338 0.24 4.74 19.75
C ALA A 338 -0.14 5.49 18.46
N GLY A 339 0.49 5.15 17.33
CA GLY A 339 0.19 5.67 16.00
C GLY A 339 -1.07 5.08 15.35
N SER A 340 -1.40 3.84 15.69
CA SER A 340 -2.55 3.13 15.15
C SER A 340 -3.33 2.41 16.26
N PRO A 341 -3.89 3.15 17.25
CA PRO A 341 -4.48 2.55 18.44
C PRO A 341 -5.74 1.72 18.13
N GLN A 342 -6.40 1.98 16.99
CA GLN A 342 -7.55 1.22 16.53
C GLN A 342 -7.16 -0.11 15.85
N ASN A 343 -5.89 -0.25 15.45
CA ASN A 343 -5.43 -1.35 14.60
C ASN A 343 -4.88 -2.52 15.43
N ALA A 344 -5.73 -3.06 16.30
CA ALA A 344 -5.42 -4.21 17.12
C ALA A 344 -6.54 -5.26 17.08
N ALA A 345 -6.17 -6.53 17.19
CA ALA A 345 -7.09 -7.65 17.22
C ALA A 345 -6.67 -8.71 18.25
N GLN A 346 -7.65 -9.41 18.80
CA GLN A 346 -7.46 -10.42 19.83
C GLN A 346 -7.85 -11.79 19.30
N LEU A 347 -7.06 -12.80 19.67
CA LEU A 347 -7.37 -14.20 19.39
C LEU A 347 -8.53 -14.66 20.28
N HIS A 348 -9.59 -15.16 19.66
CA HIS A 348 -10.72 -15.76 20.35
C HIS A 348 -10.59 -17.29 20.44
N PRO A 349 -11.38 -17.96 21.32
CA PRO A 349 -11.35 -19.42 21.49
C PRO A 349 -11.70 -20.22 20.22
N ASP A 350 -12.37 -19.59 19.25
CA ASP A 350 -12.69 -20.14 17.93
C ASP A 350 -11.50 -20.06 16.95
N PHE A 351 -10.31 -19.66 17.42
CA PHE A 351 -9.06 -19.49 16.68
C PHE A 351 -9.05 -18.40 15.60
N ASP A 352 -10.08 -17.55 15.59
CA ASP A 352 -10.15 -16.36 14.74
C ASP A 352 -9.72 -15.11 15.53
N TYR A 353 -9.10 -14.15 14.84
CA TYR A 353 -8.81 -12.85 15.41
C TYR A 353 -10.01 -11.92 15.20
N ARG A 354 -10.39 -11.16 16.24
CA ARG A 354 -11.42 -10.12 16.13
C ARG A 354 -10.84 -8.76 16.51
N GLN A 355 -11.18 -7.73 15.76
CA GLN A 355 -10.74 -6.37 16.07
C GLN A 355 -11.22 -5.97 17.47
N LEU A 356 -10.38 -5.25 18.21
CA LEU A 356 -10.78 -4.70 19.52
C LEU A 356 -11.85 -3.61 19.38
N ILE A 357 -11.82 -2.88 18.27
CA ILE A 357 -12.82 -1.88 17.89
C ILE A 357 -13.48 -2.36 16.60
N GLY A 358 -14.82 -2.37 16.56
CA GLY A 358 -15.61 -2.81 15.40
C GLY A 358 -15.89 -4.32 15.33
N SER A 359 -15.16 -5.16 16.09
CA SER A 359 -15.40 -6.60 16.25
C SER A 359 -15.42 -7.46 14.98
N SER A 360 -14.95 -6.93 13.83
CA SER A 360 -14.83 -7.72 12.60
C SER A 360 -13.82 -8.85 12.75
N VAL A 361 -14.09 -9.98 12.11
CA VAL A 361 -13.14 -11.11 12.03
C VAL A 361 -12.04 -10.76 11.03
N VAL A 362 -10.79 -10.89 11.47
CA VAL A 362 -9.59 -10.55 10.69
C VAL A 362 -8.69 -11.79 10.62
N LYS A 363 -8.09 -12.02 9.46
CA LYS A 363 -7.08 -13.07 9.26
C LYS A 363 -5.71 -12.45 9.07
N ILE A 364 -4.67 -13.10 9.57
CA ILE A 364 -3.29 -12.68 9.28
C ILE A 364 -3.03 -12.92 7.79
N HIS A 365 -2.47 -11.93 7.10
CA HIS A 365 -2.13 -12.08 5.69
C HIS A 365 -1.01 -13.12 5.51
N PRO A 366 -1.07 -13.99 4.47
CA PRO A 366 -0.07 -15.05 4.26
C PRO A 366 1.38 -14.59 4.11
N SER A 367 1.59 -13.31 3.81
CA SER A 367 2.94 -12.72 3.72
C SER A 367 3.58 -12.40 5.08
N SER A 368 2.81 -12.45 6.17
CA SER A 368 3.31 -12.08 7.50
C SER A 368 4.15 -13.19 8.11
N THR A 369 5.15 -12.83 8.91
CA THR A 369 5.94 -13.81 9.68
C THR A 369 5.14 -14.50 10.78
N LEU A 370 3.96 -13.99 11.13
CA LEU A 370 3.07 -14.52 12.14
C LEU A 370 1.96 -15.43 11.60
N ILE A 371 1.95 -15.74 10.30
CA ILE A 371 0.87 -16.55 9.69
C ILE A 371 0.66 -17.90 10.40
N ASP A 372 1.75 -18.57 10.79
CA ASP A 372 1.74 -19.88 11.44
C ASP A 372 1.73 -19.78 12.97
N LYS A 373 1.68 -18.58 13.54
CA LYS A 373 1.74 -18.34 14.99
C LYS A 373 0.42 -17.80 15.51
N LYS A 374 -0.06 -18.42 16.59
CA LYS A 374 -1.21 -17.96 17.35
C LYS A 374 -0.70 -17.20 18.57
N VAL A 375 -0.83 -15.87 18.54
CA VAL A 375 -0.46 -15.00 19.66
C VAL A 375 -1.73 -14.36 20.24
N PRO A 376 -1.78 -14.05 21.55
CA PRO A 376 -3.02 -13.59 22.17
C PRO A 376 -3.58 -12.29 21.58
N VAL A 377 -2.70 -11.37 21.19
CA VAL A 377 -3.06 -10.07 20.63
C VAL A 377 -2.07 -9.72 19.53
N ILE A 378 -2.61 -9.22 18.42
CA ILE A 378 -1.85 -8.67 17.30
C ILE A 378 -2.17 -7.19 17.11
N MET A 379 -1.18 -6.44 16.66
CA MET A 379 -1.35 -5.15 16.01
C MET A 379 -1.05 -5.29 14.51
N TYR A 380 -1.60 -4.40 13.70
CA TYR A 380 -1.40 -4.38 12.25
C TYR A 380 -1.31 -2.95 11.71
N ASN A 381 -0.63 -2.76 10.57
CA ASN A 381 -0.59 -1.43 9.95
C ASN A 381 -1.83 -1.18 9.09
N GLU A 382 -2.26 -2.20 8.33
CA GLU A 382 -3.32 -2.07 7.33
C GLU A 382 -4.24 -3.28 7.34
N LEU A 383 -5.50 -3.03 6.94
CA LEU A 383 -6.47 -4.06 6.60
C LEU A 383 -6.76 -4.00 5.12
N ILE A 384 -6.75 -5.15 4.46
CA ILE A 384 -7.11 -5.29 3.06
C ILE A 384 -8.30 -6.24 2.95
N ILE A 385 -9.33 -5.78 2.24
CA ILE A 385 -10.50 -6.57 1.92
C ILE A 385 -10.31 -7.20 0.54
N THR A 386 -10.31 -8.54 0.50
CA THR A 386 -10.43 -9.32 -0.74
C THR A 386 -11.68 -10.22 -0.66
N SER A 387 -11.52 -11.52 -0.46
CA SER A 387 -12.62 -12.43 -0.08
C SER A 387 -12.86 -12.46 1.43
N LYS A 388 -11.83 -12.11 2.21
CA LYS A 388 -11.83 -11.99 3.67
C LYS A 388 -11.07 -10.72 4.04
N ILE A 389 -11.18 -10.30 5.30
CA ILE A 389 -10.41 -9.17 5.83
C ILE A 389 -9.04 -9.70 6.27
N TYR A 390 -7.98 -9.20 5.65
CA TYR A 390 -6.61 -9.60 5.96
C TYR A 390 -5.82 -8.45 6.60
N ALA A 391 -5.17 -8.72 7.73
CA ALA A 391 -4.21 -7.83 8.38
C ALA A 391 -2.82 -7.96 7.76
N ARG A 392 -2.21 -6.83 7.42
CA ARG A 392 -0.83 -6.74 6.90
C ARG A 392 0.07 -5.97 7.85
N CYS A 393 1.37 -6.30 7.79
CA CYS A 393 2.39 -5.81 8.70
C CYS A 393 1.99 -6.09 10.16
N VAL A 394 1.92 -7.36 10.51
CA VAL A 394 1.37 -7.85 11.78
C VAL A 394 2.49 -8.07 12.79
N SER A 395 2.30 -7.59 14.02
CA SER A 395 3.19 -7.87 15.15
C SER A 395 2.43 -8.26 16.40
N SER A 396 3.03 -9.14 17.21
CA SER A 396 2.51 -9.56 18.51
C SER A 396 2.75 -8.46 19.53
N ILE A 397 1.72 -8.16 20.33
CA ILE A 397 1.81 -7.21 21.45
C ILE A 397 1.22 -7.82 22.72
N THR A 398 1.56 -7.26 23.87
CA THR A 398 0.96 -7.67 25.14
C THR A 398 -0.37 -6.96 25.35
N ARG A 399 -1.28 -7.59 26.10
CA ARG A 399 -2.59 -6.97 26.44
C ARG A 399 -2.43 -5.67 27.24
N GLN A 400 -1.38 -5.58 28.06
CA GLN A 400 -1.11 -4.40 28.89
C GLN A 400 -0.91 -3.13 28.06
N PHE A 401 -0.32 -3.24 26.86
CA PHE A 401 -0.06 -2.07 26.03
C PHE A 401 -1.35 -1.41 25.53
N ILE A 402 -2.42 -2.20 25.35
CA ILE A 402 -3.73 -1.69 24.95
C ILE A 402 -4.35 -0.85 26.06
N THR A 403 -4.27 -1.34 27.31
CA THR A 403 -4.86 -0.66 28.48
C THR A 403 -4.18 0.68 28.80
N GLU A 404 -2.92 0.85 28.38
CA GLU A 404 -2.17 2.10 28.53
C GLU A 404 -2.64 3.21 27.56
N LEU A 405 -3.37 2.87 26.49
CA LEU A 405 -3.77 3.85 25.49
C LEU A 405 -4.99 4.67 25.95
N PRO A 406 -4.99 6.01 25.73
CA PRO A 406 -6.11 6.89 26.08
C PRO A 406 -7.46 6.48 25.48
N LEU A 407 -7.43 5.83 24.31
CA LEU A 407 -8.63 5.36 23.61
C LEU A 407 -9.38 4.28 24.40
N TYR A 408 -8.66 3.43 25.14
CA TYR A 408 -9.23 2.30 25.89
C TYR A 408 -9.34 2.56 27.40
N SER A 409 -8.56 3.51 27.93
CA SER A 409 -8.61 3.89 29.35
C SER A 409 -9.85 4.71 29.74
N GLN A 410 -10.61 5.22 28.77
CA GLN A 410 -11.85 5.98 29.00
C GLN A 410 -13.13 5.12 29.09
N THR A 411 -13.01 3.80 29.29
CA THR A 411 -14.18 2.99 29.59
C THR A 411 -14.70 3.40 30.97
N PRO A 412 -15.95 3.89 31.14
CA PRO A 412 -16.48 4.14 32.46
C PRO A 412 -16.41 2.81 33.21
N SER A 413 -15.88 2.84 34.43
CA SER A 413 -16.06 1.75 35.38
C SER A 413 -17.51 1.31 35.29
N ARG A 414 -17.75 0.06 34.87
CA ARG A 414 -19.04 -0.58 35.07
C ARG A 414 -19.29 -0.53 36.57
N THR A 415 -20.04 0.47 37.01
CA THR A 415 -20.61 0.48 38.35
C THR A 415 -21.48 -0.77 38.46
N THR A 416 -21.08 -1.58 39.43
CA THR A 416 -21.71 -2.75 40.05
C THR A 416 -23.20 -2.95 39.77
#